data_AF-A0A970YHZ3-F1
#
_entry.id   AF-A0A970YHZ3-F1
#
_cell.length_a   1.000
_cell.length_b   1.000
_cell.length_c   1.000
_cell.angle_alpha   90.00
_cell.angle_beta   90.00
_cell.angle_gamma   90.00
#
_symmetry.space_group_name_H-M   'P 1'
#
loop_
_entity.id
_entity.type
_entity.pdbx_description
1 polymer ?
#
loop_
_entity_poly.entity_id
_entity_poly.type
_entity_poly.pdbx_seq_one_letter_code
_entity_poly.pdbx_strand_id
1 'polypeptide(L)'
;KPDFLATTLSGYTDETLERPQPDIQLVEELAEEFDIYVIAEGNYWQPEQVVKALEAGAFSVTVGSVITRPQLITKRFTSYIEEWNKEGFKSRD
;
A
#
# COMPACT_ATOMS: atom_id res chain seq x y z
N LYS A 1 23.37 3.50 14.95
CA LYS A 1 22.09 2.78 14.72
C LYS A 1 21.14 3.81 14.12
N PRO A 2 20.45 3.53 13.01
CA PRO A 2 19.44 4.46 12.50
C PRO A 2 18.29 4.58 13.52
N ASP A 3 17.59 5.71 13.52
CA ASP A 3 16.44 5.94 14.39
C ASP A 3 15.20 5.15 13.91
N PHE A 4 15.07 4.96 12.59
CA PHE A 4 13.96 4.27 11.96
C PHE A 4 14.43 3.36 10.82
N LEU A 5 13.67 2.28 10.60
CA LEU A 5 13.69 1.48 9.38
C LEU A 5 12.38 1.71 8.62
N ALA A 6 12.44 1.80 7.29
CA ALA A 6 11.24 2.05 6.49
C ALA A 6 11.16 1.10 5.29
N THR A 7 9.94 0.67 4.96
CA THR A 7 9.68 -0.26 3.85
C THR A 7 9.43 0.44 2.51
N THR A 8 9.68 1.75 2.42
CA THR A 8 9.37 2.64 1.30
C THR A 8 9.80 2.10 -0.08
N LEU A 9 10.94 1.42 -0.16
CA LEU A 9 11.50 0.93 -1.43
C LEU A 9 11.08 -0.51 -1.77
N SER A 10 10.35 -1.22 -0.90
CA SER A 10 9.84 -2.54 -1.24
C SER A 10 8.82 -2.46 -2.38
N GLY A 11 9.08 -3.19 -3.47
CA GLY A 11 8.31 -3.10 -4.71
C GLY A 11 8.81 -2.04 -5.70
N TYR A 12 9.90 -1.35 -5.37
CA TYR A 12 10.51 -0.29 -6.22
C TYR A 12 11.96 -0.57 -6.61
N THR A 13 12.51 -1.73 -6.24
CA THR A 13 13.82 -2.21 -6.72
C THR A 13 13.67 -3.48 -7.54
N ASP A 14 14.61 -3.77 -8.43
CA ASP A 14 14.57 -4.96 -9.30
C ASP A 14 14.43 -6.27 -8.50
N GLU A 15 15.02 -6.33 -7.30
CA GLU A 15 14.96 -7.50 -6.40
C GLU A 15 13.62 -7.65 -5.67
N THR A 16 12.79 -6.60 -5.65
CA THR A 16 11.55 -6.56 -4.86
C THR A 16 10.30 -6.33 -5.70
N LEU A 17 10.40 -6.24 -7.03
CA LEU A 17 9.26 -5.99 -7.94
C LEU A 17 8.09 -6.96 -7.75
N GLU A 18 8.38 -8.22 -7.47
CA GLU A 18 7.37 -9.28 -7.32
C GLU A 18 6.79 -9.39 -5.90
N ARG A 19 7.26 -8.55 -4.95
CA ARG A 19 6.77 -8.59 -3.58
C ARG A 19 5.35 -8.04 -3.46
N PRO A 20 4.58 -8.49 -2.45
CA PRO A 20 3.26 -7.93 -2.16
C PRO A 20 3.31 -6.42 -1.95
N GLN A 21 2.22 -5.75 -2.33
CA GLN A 21 2.08 -4.29 -2.21
C GLN A 21 0.77 -3.97 -1.46
N PRO A 22 0.83 -3.52 -0.19
CA PRO A 22 2.02 -3.26 0.62
C PRO A 22 2.72 -4.54 1.11
N ASP A 23 4.03 -4.43 1.40
CA ASP A 23 4.85 -5.52 1.91
C ASP A 23 4.74 -5.63 3.44
N ILE A 24 3.63 -6.19 3.91
CA ILE A 24 3.36 -6.38 5.35
C ILE A 24 4.33 -7.37 5.99
N GLN A 25 4.76 -8.39 5.24
CA GLN A 25 5.70 -9.38 5.75
C GLN A 25 7.05 -8.74 6.08
N LEU A 26 7.55 -7.83 5.23
CA LEU A 26 8.78 -7.09 5.55
C LEU A 26 8.63 -6.22 6.81
N VAL A 27 7.44 -5.68 7.09
CA VAL A 27 7.19 -4.93 8.33
C VAL A 27 7.37 -5.84 9.55
N GLU A 28 6.77 -7.02 9.53
CA GLU A 28 6.86 -8.04 10.59
C GLU A 28 8.32 -8.48 10.80
N GLU A 29 9.01 -8.86 9.72
CA GLU A 29 10.42 -9.30 9.76
C GLU A 29 11.33 -8.23 10.36
N LEU A 30 11.18 -6.96 9.97
CA LEU A 30 12.00 -5.87 10.51
C LEU A 30 11.69 -5.56 11.97
N ALA A 31 10.43 -5.65 12.38
CA ALA A 31 10.00 -5.39 13.76
C ALA A 31 10.44 -6.50 14.72
N GLU A 32 10.54 -7.74 14.24
CA GLU A 32 11.04 -8.88 15.02
C GLU A 32 12.58 -8.92 15.10
N GLU A 33 13.26 -8.62 13.99
CA GLU A 33 14.72 -8.74 13.92
C GLU A 33 15.45 -7.58 14.60
N PHE A 34 14.91 -6.36 14.51
CA PHE A 34 15.59 -5.15 14.96
C PHE A 34 14.86 -4.46 16.10
N ASP A 35 15.62 -4.07 17.12
CA ASP A 35 15.19 -3.14 18.17
C ASP A 35 15.19 -1.68 17.64
N ILE A 36 14.59 -1.42 16.47
CA ILE A 36 14.48 -0.11 15.82
C ILE A 36 13.02 0.09 15.40
N TYR A 37 12.49 1.30 15.54
CA TYR A 37 11.12 1.59 15.10
C TYR A 37 10.97 1.43 13.58
N VAL A 38 9.95 0.66 13.19
CA VAL A 38 9.60 0.46 11.78
C VAL A 38 8.52 1.44 11.35
N ILE A 39 8.78 2.20 10.28
CA ILE A 39 7.79 3.01 9.58
C ILE A 39 7.33 2.23 8.35
N ALA A 40 6.10 1.76 8.38
CA ALA A 40 5.53 1.04 7.24
C ALA A 40 5.12 2.04 6.15
N GLU A 41 5.74 1.97 4.98
CA GLU A 41 5.50 2.92 3.90
C GLU A 41 5.46 2.25 2.53
N GLY A 42 4.57 2.73 1.67
CA GLY A 42 4.45 2.26 0.28
C GLY A 42 3.20 1.41 0.07
N ASN A 43 2.43 1.75 -0.98
CA ASN A 43 1.31 0.95 -1.48
C ASN A 43 0.11 0.68 -0.54
N TYR A 44 -0.01 1.39 0.58
CA TYR A 44 -1.22 1.40 1.41
C TYR A 44 -2.37 2.14 0.71
N TRP A 45 -3.35 1.38 0.22
CA TRP A 45 -4.52 1.89 -0.49
C TRP A 45 -5.83 1.75 0.30
N GLN A 46 -5.88 0.86 1.29
CA GLN A 46 -7.08 0.59 2.08
C GLN A 46 -6.80 0.70 3.58
N PRO A 47 -7.75 1.19 4.40
CA PRO A 47 -7.57 1.29 5.85
C PRO A 47 -7.20 -0.04 6.52
N GLU A 48 -7.74 -1.16 6.04
CA GLU A 48 -7.46 -2.50 6.59
C GLU A 48 -6.00 -2.89 6.42
N GLN A 49 -5.32 -2.39 5.38
CA GLN A 49 -3.88 -2.63 5.20
C GLN A 49 -3.05 -1.86 6.24
N VAL A 50 -3.50 -0.66 6.63
CA VAL A 50 -2.86 0.13 7.68
C VAL A 50 -2.96 -0.58 9.03
N VAL A 51 -4.14 -1.11 9.35
CA VAL A 51 -4.34 -1.91 10.58
C VAL A 51 -3.41 -3.12 10.60
N LYS A 52 -3.32 -3.86 9.49
CA LYS A 52 -2.42 -5.02 9.37
C LYS A 52 -0.94 -4.65 9.57
N ALA A 53 -0.49 -3.50 9.09
CA ALA A 53 0.89 -3.06 9.31
C ALA A 53 1.17 -2.72 10.78
N LEU A 54 0.20 -2.10 11.47
CA LEU A 54 0.31 -1.82 12.91
C LEU A 54 0.30 -3.12 13.74
N GLU A 55 -0.56 -4.07 13.37
CA GLU A 55 -0.59 -5.42 13.98
C GLU A 55 0.72 -6.18 13.75
N ALA A 56 1.36 -5.99 12.60
CA ALA A 56 2.67 -6.53 12.26
C ALA A 56 3.85 -5.82 12.96
N GLY A 57 3.60 -4.86 13.85
CA GLY A 57 4.64 -4.22 14.67
C GLY A 57 5.17 -2.89 14.13
N ALA A 58 4.55 -2.28 13.12
CA ALA A 58 4.90 -0.93 12.71
C ALA A 58 4.69 0.08 13.84
N PHE A 59 5.67 0.97 14.06
CA PHE A 59 5.52 2.13 14.94
C PHE A 59 4.54 3.15 14.35
N SER A 60 4.57 3.32 13.02
CA SER A 60 3.65 4.20 12.29
C SER A 60 3.52 3.75 10.84
N VAL A 61 2.50 4.26 10.14
CA VAL A 61 2.24 3.95 8.73
C VAL A 61 2.15 5.25 7.93
N THR A 62 2.95 5.37 6.87
CA THR A 62 2.93 6.51 5.95
C THR A 62 2.00 6.20 4.76
N VAL A 63 0.96 7.03 4.60
CA VAL A 63 -0.02 6.91 3.52
C VAL A 63 0.01 8.16 2.63
N GLY A 64 0.39 7.98 1.36
CA GLY A 64 0.52 9.06 0.38
C GLY A 64 -0.60 9.09 -0.66
N SER A 65 -0.44 8.28 -1.72
CA SER A 65 -1.24 8.35 -2.97
C SER A 65 -2.76 8.43 -2.77
N VAL A 66 -3.33 7.65 -1.85
CA VAL A 66 -4.79 7.62 -1.61
C VAL A 66 -5.31 8.84 -0.83
N ILE A 67 -4.43 9.67 -0.27
CA ILE A 67 -4.79 10.90 0.47
C ILE A 67 -4.45 12.15 -0.35
N THR A 68 -3.24 12.21 -0.91
CA THR A 68 -2.65 13.46 -1.44
C THR A 68 -2.47 13.50 -2.95
N ARG A 69 -2.86 12.45 -3.69
CA ARG A 69 -2.80 12.40 -5.17
C ARG A 69 -4.18 12.21 -5.78
N PRO A 70 -5.07 13.22 -5.72
CA PRO A 70 -6.45 13.11 -6.19
C PRO A 70 -6.55 12.61 -7.64
N GLN A 71 -5.62 12.98 -8.51
CA GLN A 71 -5.55 12.51 -9.89
C GLN A 71 -5.43 10.98 -10.02
N LEU A 72 -4.75 10.30 -9.10
CA LEU A 72 -4.67 8.83 -9.10
C LEU A 72 -5.96 8.20 -8.61
N ILE A 73 -6.57 8.79 -7.59
CA ILE A 73 -7.86 8.34 -7.06
C ILE A 73 -8.92 8.47 -8.15
N THR A 74 -9.03 9.64 -8.78
CA THR A 74 -9.94 9.88 -9.91
C THR A 74 -9.69 8.88 -11.05
N LYS A 75 -8.43 8.70 -11.46
CA LYS A 75 -8.09 7.75 -12.54
C LYS A 75 -8.54 6.32 -12.22
N ARG A 76 -8.42 5.89 -10.96
CA ARG A 76 -8.92 4.58 -10.53
C ARG A 76 -10.43 4.49 -10.66
N PHE A 77 -11.20 5.50 -10.23
CA PHE A 77 -12.65 5.46 -10.43
C PHE A 77 -13.05 5.46 -11.91
N THR A 78 -12.43 6.32 -12.73
CA THR A 78 -12.78 6.41 -14.15
C THR A 78 -12.43 5.13 -14.91
N SER A 79 -11.33 4.45 -14.58
CA SER A 79 -10.97 3.20 -15.28
C SER A 79 -12.00 2.08 -15.06
N TYR A 80 -12.55 1.94 -13.85
CA TYR A 80 -13.60 0.95 -13.58
C TYR A 80 -14.92 1.31 -14.29
N ILE A 81 -15.25 2.61 -14.39
CA ILE A 81 -16.43 3.07 -15.13
C ILE A 81 -16.27 2.79 -16.64
N GLU A 82 -15.10 3.06 -17.20
CA GLU A 82 -14.79 2.77 -18.60
C GLU A 82 -14.86 1.27 -18.91
N GLU A 83 -14.37 0.43 -18.01
CA GLU A 83 -14.48 -1.03 -18.12
C GLU A 83 -15.94 -1.48 -18.10
N TRP A 84 -16.73 -1.01 -17.14
CA TRP A 84 -18.16 -1.29 -17.06
C TRP A 84 -18.93 -0.85 -18.31
N ASN A 85 -18.59 0.32 -18.88
CA ASN A 85 -19.21 0.81 -20.12
C ASN A 85 -18.93 -0.11 -21.32
N LYS A 86 -17.76 -0.77 -21.38
CA LYS A 86 -17.42 -1.74 -22.44
C LYS A 86 -18.26 -3.01 -22.34
N GLU A 87 -18.60 -3.44 -21.12
CA GLU A 87 -19.46 -4.59 -20.87
C GLU A 87 -20.94 -4.31 -21.18
N GLY A 88 -21.27 -3.03 -21.40
CA GLY A 88 -22.57 -2.55 -21.84
C GLY A 88 -23.58 -2.43 -20.69
N PHE A 89 -24.24 -1.28 -20.59
CA PHE A 89 -25.45 -1.14 -19.78
C PHE A 89 -26.51 -2.10 -20.33
N LYS A 90 -26.65 -3.28 -19.74
CA LYS A 90 -27.87 -4.08 -19.88
C LYS A 90 -28.92 -3.30 -19.11
N SER A 91 -29.84 -2.65 -19.82
CA SER A 91 -31.01 -2.04 -19.18
C SER A 91 -31.62 -3.07 -18.24
N ARG A 92 -31.99 -2.61 -17.04
CA ARG A 92 -32.95 -3.35 -16.24
C ARG A 92 -34.26 -3.30 -17.03
N ASP A 93 -34.56 -4.38 -17.73
CA ASP A 93 -35.93 -4.67 -18.17
C ASP A 93 -36.87 -4.68 -16.95
#